data_AF-A0A3P7M4L6-F1
#
_entry.id   AF-A0A3P7M4L6-F1
#
_cell.length_a   1.000
_cell.length_b   1.000
_cell.length_c   1.000
_cell.angle_alpha   90.00
_cell.angle_beta   90.00
_cell.angle_gamma   90.00
#
_symmetry.space_group_name_H-M   'P 1'
#
loop_
_entity.id
_entity.type
_entity.pdbx_description
1 polymer ?
#
loop_
_entity_poly.entity_id
_entity_poly.type
_entity_poly.pdbx_seq_one_letter_code
_entity_poly.pdbx_strand_id
1 'polypeptide(L)'
;MPKRSVALDVFQKCEYIAPGQMGIIRNPMLKNEVLQRPQLGKPLLRGRPKQPECFVYGMKSEHDPEALLRCLRWPIPKRRARSDFPRDFLRTNIESAKAGIHPVPDWEAFADKKDFRLDTTKQALGRNKKPRFPKNMTFGHPIRPHTPIKCVLEHKYKTEFDEAAIA
;
A
#
# COMPACT_ATOMS: atom_id res chain seq x y z
N MET A 1 -15.73 30.56 -51.43
CA MET A 1 -16.00 31.22 -50.14
C MET A 1 -15.31 32.57 -50.13
N PRO A 2 -15.97 33.68 -49.75
CA PRO A 2 -15.34 35.00 -49.75
C PRO A 2 -14.18 35.01 -48.74
N LYS A 3 -13.03 35.58 -49.14
CA LYS A 3 -11.86 35.73 -48.27
C LYS A 3 -12.29 36.61 -47.09
N ARG A 4 -12.24 36.08 -45.86
CA ARG A 4 -12.47 36.87 -44.64
C ARG A 4 -11.54 38.08 -44.70
N SER A 5 -12.11 39.28 -44.57
CA SER A 5 -11.32 40.50 -44.57
C SER A 5 -10.39 40.47 -43.36
N VAL A 6 -9.13 40.83 -43.56
CA VAL A 6 -8.08 40.86 -42.50
C VAL A 6 -8.56 41.65 -41.26
N ALA A 7 -9.43 42.63 -41.47
CA ALA A 7 -10.06 43.40 -40.40
C ALA A 7 -10.93 42.54 -39.45
N LEU A 8 -11.74 41.62 -39.97
CA LEU A 8 -12.64 40.77 -39.15
C LEU A 8 -11.88 39.88 -38.17
N ASP A 9 -10.77 39.28 -38.62
CA ASP A 9 -9.92 38.46 -37.75
C ASP A 9 -9.26 39.29 -36.65
N VAL A 10 -8.94 40.57 -36.93
CA VAL A 10 -8.42 41.50 -35.93
C VAL A 10 -9.51 41.86 -34.92
N PHE A 11 -10.74 42.14 -35.36
CA PHE A 11 -11.86 42.42 -34.45
C PHE A 11 -12.16 41.25 -33.52
N GLN A 12 -12.18 40.03 -34.04
CA GLN A 12 -12.38 38.82 -33.23
C GLN A 12 -11.28 38.62 -32.18
N LYS A 13 -10.04 39.05 -32.47
CA LYS A 13 -8.94 39.05 -31.50
C LYS A 13 -8.99 40.21 -30.51
N CYS A 14 -9.73 41.27 -30.82
CA CYS A 14 -9.81 42.46 -29.96
C CYS A 14 -11.05 42.48 -29.07
N GLU A 15 -12.03 41.62 -29.36
CA GLU A 15 -13.25 41.42 -28.57
C GLU A 15 -12.97 41.10 -27.09
N TYR A 16 -11.84 40.43 -26.82
CA TYR A 16 -11.42 40.08 -25.46
C TYR A 16 -10.47 41.10 -24.81
N ILE A 17 -10.24 42.28 -25.39
CA ILE A 17 -9.35 43.29 -24.80
C ILE A 17 -10.20 44.35 -24.08
N ALA A 18 -9.72 44.84 -22.93
CA ALA A 18 -10.46 45.73 -22.04
C ALA A 18 -11.13 46.99 -22.66
N PRO A 19 -10.53 47.72 -23.64
CA PRO A 19 -11.10 48.97 -24.11
C PRO A 19 -12.21 48.82 -25.17
N GLY A 20 -12.40 47.64 -25.80
CA GLY A 20 -13.52 47.33 -26.72
C GLY A 20 -13.73 48.26 -27.94
N GLN A 21 -12.93 49.32 -28.10
CA GLN A 21 -13.08 50.36 -29.11
C GLN A 21 -11.94 50.33 -30.13
N MET A 22 -12.32 50.46 -31.41
CA MET A 22 -11.40 50.51 -32.55
C MET A 22 -10.60 51.82 -32.53
N GLY A 23 -9.28 51.75 -32.76
CA GLY A 23 -8.36 52.90 -32.75
C GLY A 23 -7.53 53.06 -31.47
N ILE A 24 -7.88 52.36 -30.38
CA ILE A 24 -7.15 52.36 -29.10
C ILE A 24 -6.27 51.11 -28.93
N ILE A 25 -6.54 50.07 -29.72
CA ILE A 25 -5.87 48.77 -29.62
C ILE A 25 -4.42 48.90 -30.11
N ARG A 26 -3.48 48.65 -29.21
CA ARG A 26 -2.04 48.57 -29.53
C ARG A 26 -1.60 47.10 -29.57
N ASN A 27 -0.68 46.77 -30.46
CA ASN A 27 -0.05 45.43 -30.54
C ASN A 27 0.35 44.79 -29.19
N PRO A 28 0.92 45.51 -28.20
CA PRO A 28 1.25 44.90 -26.90
C PRO A 28 0.03 44.46 -26.08
N MET A 29 -1.17 45.00 -26.31
CA MET A 29 -2.39 44.62 -25.57
C MET A 29 -2.83 43.19 -25.89
N LEU A 30 -2.45 42.66 -27.06
CA LEU A 30 -2.66 41.27 -27.45
C LEU A 30 -1.68 40.30 -26.79
N LYS A 31 -0.55 40.81 -26.26
CA LYS A 31 0.48 39.99 -25.58
C LYS A 31 0.39 40.07 -24.06
N ASN A 32 -0.10 41.18 -23.52
CA ASN A 32 -0.17 41.40 -22.08
C ASN A 32 -1.44 40.76 -21.49
N GLU A 33 -1.26 39.68 -20.72
CA GLU A 33 -2.34 38.89 -20.12
C GLU A 33 -3.26 39.72 -19.21
N VAL A 34 -2.73 40.75 -18.54
CA VAL A 34 -3.51 41.62 -17.62
C VAL A 34 -4.59 42.43 -18.36
N LEU A 35 -4.36 42.73 -19.64
CA LEU A 35 -5.28 43.50 -20.48
C LEU A 35 -6.29 42.61 -21.23
N GLN A 36 -6.10 41.29 -21.16
CA GLN A 36 -7.00 40.31 -21.75
C GLN A 36 -8.10 39.94 -20.77
N ARG A 37 -9.34 40.08 -21.19
CA ARG A 37 -10.52 39.61 -20.48
C ARG A 37 -10.76 38.13 -20.77
N PRO A 38 -11.35 37.39 -19.82
CA PRO A 38 -11.80 36.03 -20.07
C PRO A 38 -12.80 36.03 -21.23
N GLN A 39 -12.57 35.14 -22.22
CA GLN A 39 -13.46 35.00 -23.37
C GLN A 39 -14.75 34.30 -22.94
N LEU A 40 -15.89 34.98 -23.10
CA LEU A 40 -17.19 34.42 -22.73
C LEU A 40 -17.48 33.17 -23.57
N GLY A 41 -17.93 32.09 -22.92
CA GLY A 41 -18.27 30.83 -23.59
C GLY A 41 -17.07 29.96 -24.00
N LYS A 42 -15.83 30.37 -23.71
CA LYS A 42 -14.63 29.56 -23.95
C LYS A 42 -13.98 29.11 -22.64
N PRO A 43 -13.41 27.90 -22.60
CA PRO A 43 -12.69 27.42 -21.42
C PRO A 43 -11.39 28.19 -21.20
N LEU A 44 -11.01 28.34 -19.93
CA LEU A 44 -9.74 28.96 -19.55
C LEU A 44 -8.56 28.07 -19.97
N LEU A 45 -7.64 28.62 -20.77
CA LEU A 45 -6.41 27.94 -21.17
C LEU A 45 -5.33 28.18 -20.11
N ARG A 46 -4.85 27.11 -19.44
CA ARG A 46 -3.81 27.19 -18.39
C ARG A 46 -2.37 27.03 -18.92
N GLY A 47 -2.14 27.23 -20.21
CA GLY A 47 -0.80 27.13 -20.82
C GLY A 47 -0.18 25.73 -20.84
N ARG A 48 -0.96 24.66 -20.62
CA ARG A 48 -0.45 23.28 -20.73
C ARG A 48 -0.51 22.80 -22.18
N PRO A 49 0.46 21.98 -22.63
CA PRO A 49 0.42 21.39 -23.96
C PRO A 49 -0.85 20.54 -24.13
N LYS A 50 -1.48 20.65 -25.29
CA LYS A 50 -2.66 19.85 -25.64
C LYS A 50 -2.25 18.39 -25.72
N GLN A 51 -3.01 17.50 -25.09
CA GLN A 51 -2.82 16.06 -25.24
C GLN A 51 -3.09 15.63 -26.69
N PRO A 52 -2.53 14.48 -27.14
CA PRO A 52 -2.82 13.92 -28.46
C PRO A 52 -4.32 13.76 -28.69
N GLU A 53 -4.75 13.84 -29.94
CA GLU A 53 -6.18 13.75 -30.29
C GLU A 53 -6.79 12.38 -29.92
N CYS A 54 -5.95 11.34 -29.86
CA CYS A 54 -6.33 9.99 -29.46
C CYS A 54 -6.30 9.76 -27.93
N PHE A 55 -5.98 10.76 -27.12
CA PHE A 55 -5.86 10.61 -25.67
C PHE A 55 -7.23 10.64 -24.99
N VAL A 56 -7.59 9.54 -24.32
CA VAL A 56 -8.80 9.44 -23.49
C VAL A 56 -8.41 9.76 -22.05
N TYR A 57 -9.01 10.80 -21.49
CA TYR A 57 -8.84 11.15 -20.08
C TYR A 57 -9.53 10.13 -19.17
N GLY A 58 -8.94 9.87 -18.01
CA GLY A 58 -9.47 8.96 -16.99
C GLY A 58 -8.66 7.66 -16.87
N MET A 59 -9.05 6.83 -15.91
CA MET A 59 -8.44 5.52 -15.71
C MET A 59 -9.16 4.49 -16.58
N LYS A 60 -8.40 3.70 -17.35
CA LYS A 60 -8.97 2.59 -18.11
C LYS A 60 -9.41 1.49 -17.14
N SER A 61 -10.66 1.07 -17.24
CA SER A 61 -11.12 -0.15 -16.56
C SER A 61 -10.58 -1.36 -17.31
N GLU A 62 -9.81 -2.21 -16.63
CA GLU A 62 -9.36 -3.48 -17.17
C GLU A 62 -10.52 -4.48 -17.10
N HIS A 63 -11.21 -4.70 -18.22
CA HIS A 63 -12.24 -5.71 -18.32
C HIS A 63 -11.59 -7.06 -18.66
N ASP A 64 -11.55 -7.98 -17.69
CA ASP A 64 -11.21 -9.38 -17.91
C ASP A 64 -12.51 -10.18 -18.13
N PRO A 65 -12.83 -10.57 -19.38
CA PRO A 65 -14.08 -11.28 -19.69
C PRO A 65 -14.18 -12.66 -19.01
N GLU A 66 -13.03 -13.23 -18.62
CA GLU A 66 -12.96 -14.54 -17.95
C GLU A 66 -12.81 -14.42 -16.42
N ALA A 67 -12.87 -13.22 -15.86
CA ALA A 67 -12.68 -12.99 -14.41
C ALA A 67 -13.60 -13.89 -13.57
N LEU A 68 -14.86 -14.03 -13.95
CA LEU A 68 -15.84 -14.86 -13.26
C LEU A 68 -15.40 -16.34 -13.22
N LEU A 69 -14.92 -16.87 -14.35
CA LEU A 69 -14.44 -18.25 -14.45
C LEU A 69 -13.19 -18.49 -13.61
N ARG A 70 -12.33 -17.47 -13.45
CA ARG A 70 -11.14 -17.55 -12.58
C ARG A 70 -11.54 -17.57 -11.09
N CYS A 71 -12.54 -16.79 -10.69
CA CYS A 71 -13.07 -16.78 -9.33
C CYS A 71 -13.77 -18.09 -8.94
N LEU A 72 -14.42 -18.75 -9.90
CA LEU A 72 -15.10 -20.03 -9.69
C LEU A 72 -14.15 -21.23 -9.58
N ARG A 73 -12.85 -21.06 -9.85
CA ARG A 73 -11.86 -22.09 -9.59
C ARG A 73 -11.41 -21.99 -8.14
N TRP A 74 -11.57 -23.08 -7.40
CA TRP A 74 -11.02 -23.17 -6.05
C TRP A 74 -9.50 -22.97 -6.17
N PRO A 75 -8.89 -22.11 -5.33
CA PRO A 75 -7.46 -21.92 -5.39
C PRO A 75 -6.82 -23.25 -5.00
N ILE A 76 -6.35 -24.01 -5.99
CA ILE A 76 -5.42 -25.10 -5.75
C ILE A 76 -4.20 -24.40 -5.17
N PRO A 77 -3.86 -24.62 -3.89
CA PRO A 77 -2.68 -24.00 -3.34
C PRO A 77 -1.51 -24.49 -4.19
N LYS A 78 -0.92 -23.59 -4.98
CA LYS A 78 0.32 -23.89 -5.68
C LYS A 78 1.27 -24.33 -4.57
N ARG A 79 1.68 -25.61 -4.60
CA ARG A 79 2.72 -26.08 -3.69
C ARG A 79 3.89 -25.15 -3.92
N ARG A 80 4.20 -24.30 -2.93
CA ARG A 80 5.40 -23.48 -2.99
C ARG A 80 6.55 -24.42 -3.28
N ALA A 81 7.33 -24.09 -4.32
CA ALA A 81 8.51 -24.87 -4.60
C ALA A 81 9.39 -24.81 -3.35
N ARG A 82 10.14 -25.88 -3.06
CA ARG A 82 11.12 -25.79 -1.96
C ARG A 82 12.05 -24.59 -2.15
N SER A 83 12.25 -24.16 -3.41
CA SER A 83 12.95 -22.92 -3.81
C SER A 83 12.48 -21.64 -3.13
N ASP A 84 11.22 -21.58 -2.73
CA ASP A 84 10.58 -20.35 -2.24
C ASP A 84 10.89 -20.09 -0.76
N PHE A 85 11.52 -21.04 -0.07
CA PHE A 85 11.84 -20.92 1.35
C PHE A 85 13.22 -20.26 1.57
N PRO A 86 13.37 -19.43 2.62
CA PRO A 86 14.65 -18.83 2.94
C PRO A 86 15.69 -19.90 3.30
N ARG A 87 16.95 -19.65 2.93
CA ARG A 87 18.08 -20.55 3.21
C ARG A 87 18.39 -20.58 4.70
N ASP A 88 18.70 -21.76 5.24
CA ASP A 88 19.09 -21.95 6.64
C ASP A 88 20.61 -21.83 6.79
N PHE A 89 21.07 -20.59 7.01
CA PHE A 89 22.50 -20.30 7.16
C PHE A 89 23.13 -20.96 8.40
N LEU A 90 22.37 -21.09 9.50
CA LEU A 90 22.90 -21.71 10.72
C LEU A 90 23.22 -23.18 10.48
N ARG A 91 22.28 -23.91 9.89
CA ARG A 91 22.49 -25.33 9.56
C ARG A 91 23.60 -25.49 8.53
N THR A 92 23.61 -24.66 7.49
CA THR A 92 24.65 -24.66 6.46
C THR A 92 26.03 -24.46 7.08
N ASN A 93 26.17 -23.52 8.01
CA ASN A 93 27.43 -23.25 8.71
C ASN A 93 27.87 -24.44 9.57
N ILE A 94 26.97 -25.03 10.35
CA ILE A 94 27.28 -26.21 11.18
C ILE A 94 27.72 -27.39 10.30
N GLU A 95 27.03 -27.65 9.19
CA GLU A 95 27.37 -28.75 8.30
C GLU A 95 28.67 -28.49 7.50
N SER A 96 28.91 -27.24 7.07
CA SER A 96 30.17 -26.86 6.43
C SER A 96 31.37 -27.01 7.36
N ALA A 97 31.22 -26.63 8.63
CA ALA A 97 32.26 -26.81 9.65
C ALA A 97 32.54 -28.29 9.92
N LYS A 98 31.51 -29.15 9.95
CA LYS A 98 31.68 -30.61 10.06
C LYS A 98 32.37 -31.22 8.84
N ALA A 99 32.18 -30.63 7.67
CA ALA A 99 32.82 -31.06 6.42
C ALA A 99 34.24 -30.50 6.23
N GLY A 100 34.72 -29.63 7.14
CA GLY A 100 36.02 -28.97 7.01
C GLY A 100 36.09 -27.92 5.90
N ILE A 101 34.93 -27.41 5.45
CA ILE A 101 34.84 -26.40 4.39
C ILE A 101 34.85 -25.03 5.07
N HIS A 102 35.98 -24.34 4.92
CA HIS A 102 36.23 -23.03 5.50
C HIS A 102 36.30 -21.88 4.47
N PRO A 103 36.86 -22.07 3.26
CA PRO A 103 36.95 -20.97 2.31
C PRO A 103 35.57 -20.63 1.74
N VAL A 104 35.31 -19.33 1.58
CA VAL A 104 34.04 -18.76 1.09
C VAL A 104 33.59 -19.34 -0.27
N PRO A 105 34.45 -19.44 -1.32
CA PRO A 105 33.99 -19.98 -2.60
C PRO A 105 33.53 -21.43 -2.51
N ASP A 106 34.22 -22.27 -1.73
CA ASP A 106 33.82 -23.67 -1.54
C ASP A 106 32.58 -23.78 -0.65
N TRP A 107 32.40 -22.84 0.27
CA TRP A 107 31.19 -22.74 1.09
C TRP A 107 29.97 -22.38 0.25
N GLU A 108 30.08 -21.46 -0.71
CA GLU A 108 28.98 -21.12 -1.64
C GLU A 108 28.58 -22.34 -2.49
N ALA A 109 29.57 -23.03 -3.08
CA ALA A 109 29.33 -24.26 -3.82
C ALA A 109 28.70 -25.37 -2.97
N PHE A 110 29.13 -25.50 -1.70
CA PHE A 110 28.54 -26.44 -0.75
C PHE A 110 27.09 -26.08 -0.40
N ALA A 111 26.82 -24.79 -0.15
CA ALA A 111 25.51 -24.28 0.19
C ALA A 111 24.50 -24.49 -0.96
N ASP A 112 24.94 -24.29 -2.21
CA ASP A 112 24.11 -24.53 -3.39
C ASP A 112 23.86 -26.02 -3.65
N LYS A 113 24.86 -26.88 -3.41
CA LYS A 113 24.73 -28.33 -3.60
C LYS A 113 23.81 -28.99 -2.57
N LYS A 114 23.86 -28.54 -1.32
CA LYS A 114 23.09 -29.14 -0.21
C LYS A 114 21.72 -28.49 -0.01
N ASP A 115 21.58 -27.21 -0.37
CA ASP A 115 20.34 -26.43 -0.39
C ASP A 115 19.48 -26.58 0.89
N PHE A 116 20.07 -26.27 2.04
CA PHE A 116 19.34 -26.27 3.32
C PHE A 116 18.39 -25.08 3.40
N ARG A 117 17.09 -25.36 3.54
CA ARG A 117 16.06 -24.32 3.67
C ARG A 117 15.23 -24.46 4.94
N LEU A 118 14.72 -23.32 5.39
CA LEU A 118 13.87 -23.23 6.58
C LEU A 118 12.46 -23.73 6.27
N ASP A 119 11.97 -24.67 7.07
CA ASP A 119 10.56 -25.03 7.09
C ASP A 119 9.75 -23.87 7.71
N THR A 120 9.09 -23.05 6.87
CA THR A 120 8.27 -21.94 7.37
C THR A 120 7.14 -22.40 8.28
N THR A 121 6.67 -23.64 8.16
CA THR A 121 5.65 -24.20 9.06
C THR A 121 6.16 -24.32 10.50
N LYS A 122 7.44 -24.65 10.72
CA LYS A 122 8.03 -24.76 12.06
C LYS A 122 8.42 -23.41 12.63
N GLN A 123 8.91 -22.50 11.77
CA GLN A 123 9.32 -21.16 12.16
C GLN A 123 8.12 -20.23 12.44
N ALA A 124 7.07 -20.28 11.62
CA ALA A 124 5.84 -19.50 11.82
C ALA A 124 5.09 -19.92 13.09
N LEU A 125 5.21 -21.17 13.51
CA LEU A 125 4.67 -21.66 14.78
C LEU A 125 5.53 -21.31 16.00
N GLY A 126 6.62 -20.53 15.85
CA GLY A 126 7.52 -20.15 16.94
C GLY A 126 8.26 -21.34 17.60
N ARG A 127 8.21 -22.53 16.98
CA ARG A 127 8.67 -23.80 17.60
C ARG A 127 10.18 -23.96 17.66
N ASN A 128 10.95 -23.05 17.05
CA ASN A 128 12.40 -23.14 17.01
C ASN A 128 13.06 -22.78 18.35
N LYS A 129 12.35 -22.08 19.26
CA LYS A 129 12.82 -21.86 20.64
C LYS A 129 11.69 -22.21 21.60
N LYS A 130 11.82 -23.36 22.28
CA LYS A 130 10.95 -23.64 23.43
C LYS A 130 11.22 -22.53 24.47
N PRO A 131 10.18 -21.84 24.97
CA PRO A 131 10.35 -20.91 26.08
C PRO A 131 11.04 -21.64 27.24
N ARG A 132 12.01 -20.98 27.87
CA ARG A 132 12.67 -21.53 29.07
C ARG A 132 11.74 -21.31 30.25
N PHE A 133 11.20 -22.40 30.78
CA PHE A 133 10.36 -22.36 31.98
C PHE A 133 11.21 -22.54 33.24
N PRO A 134 10.86 -21.89 34.36
CA PRO A 134 11.45 -22.18 35.66
C PRO A 134 11.26 -23.65 36.04
N LYS A 135 12.27 -24.25 36.70
CA LYS A 135 12.20 -25.67 37.11
C LYS A 135 11.02 -25.99 38.04
N ASN A 136 10.55 -24.99 38.78
CA ASN A 136 9.45 -25.13 39.75
C ASN A 136 8.08 -24.75 39.15
N MET A 137 8.00 -24.51 37.85
CA MET A 137 6.75 -24.13 37.20
C MET A 137 5.91 -25.38 36.90
N THR A 138 4.66 -25.38 37.35
CA THR A 138 3.67 -26.40 36.97
C THR A 138 2.95 -25.98 35.68
N PHE A 139 2.75 -26.92 34.77
CA PHE A 139 1.99 -26.68 33.53
C PHE A 139 0.50 -26.94 33.76
N GLY A 140 -0.35 -26.12 33.14
CA GLY A 140 -1.81 -26.22 33.23
C GLY A 140 -2.46 -24.92 33.69
N HIS A 141 -3.79 -24.89 33.71
CA HIS A 141 -4.54 -23.80 34.32
C HIS A 141 -4.78 -24.15 35.79
N PRO A 142 -4.34 -23.31 36.76
CA PRO A 142 -4.68 -23.57 38.15
C PRO A 142 -6.20 -23.57 38.30
N ILE A 143 -6.72 -24.37 39.23
CA ILE A 143 -8.15 -24.31 39.56
C ILE A 143 -8.44 -22.88 40.01
N ARG A 144 -9.39 -22.22 39.34
CA ARG A 144 -9.86 -20.90 39.75
C ARG A 144 -10.28 -21.02 41.23
N PRO A 145 -9.70 -20.23 42.15
CA PRO A 145 -10.10 -20.30 43.55
C PRO A 145 -11.61 -20.07 43.63
N HIS A 146 -12.31 -20.96 44.32
CA HIS A 146 -13.74 -20.76 44.58
C HIS A 146 -13.93 -19.43 45.31
N THR A 147 -15.01 -18.72 44.99
CA THR A 147 -15.41 -17.53 45.74
C THR A 147 -15.43 -17.88 47.24
N PRO A 148 -14.63 -17.21 48.10
CA PRO A 148 -14.59 -17.54 49.51
C PRO A 148 -15.99 -17.44 50.11
N ILE A 149 -16.54 -18.55 50.59
CA ILE A 149 -17.93 -18.58 51.08
C ILE A 149 -18.16 -17.60 52.23
N LYS A 150 -17.12 -17.37 53.04
CA LYS A 150 -17.10 -16.35 54.10
C LYS A 150 -17.44 -14.96 53.57
N CYS A 151 -16.87 -14.55 52.43
CA CYS A 151 -17.15 -13.24 51.83
C CYS A 151 -18.60 -13.12 51.34
N VAL A 152 -19.21 -14.23 50.91
CA VAL A 152 -20.62 -14.26 50.52
C VAL A 152 -21.53 -14.15 51.75
N LEU A 153 -21.25 -14.94 52.80
CA LEU A 153 -22.02 -14.92 54.05
C LEU A 153 -21.93 -13.57 54.77
N GLU A 154 -20.74 -12.96 54.79
CA GLU A 154 -20.50 -11.63 55.38
C GLU A 154 -20.94 -10.48 54.45
N HIS A 155 -21.53 -10.76 53.28
CA HIS A 155 -21.98 -9.76 52.30
C HIS A 155 -20.88 -8.78 51.84
N LYS A 156 -19.61 -9.20 51.90
CA LYS A 156 -18.45 -8.33 51.58
C LYS A 156 -18.48 -7.74 50.18
N TYR A 157 -18.96 -8.50 49.20
CA TYR A 157 -19.07 -8.01 47.82
C TYR A 157 -20.12 -6.92 47.65
N LYS A 158 -21.17 -6.92 48.49
CA LYS A 158 -22.16 -5.85 48.50
C LYS A 158 -21.55 -4.58 49.09
N THR A 159 -20.86 -4.69 50.22
CA THR A 159 -20.20 -3.54 50.84
C THR A 159 -19.13 -2.93 49.93
N GLU A 160 -18.30 -3.76 49.27
CA GLU A 160 -17.30 -3.28 48.30
C GLU A 160 -17.97 -2.56 47.11
N PHE A 161 -19.10 -3.08 46.62
CA PHE A 161 -19.85 -2.47 45.53
C PHE A 161 -20.47 -1.13 45.94
N ASP A 162 -21.09 -1.07 47.12
CA ASP A 162 -21.71 0.14 47.66
C ASP A 162 -20.64 1.23 47.90
N GLU A 163 -19.46 0.87 48.43
CA GLU A 163 -18.31 1.78 48.61
C GLU A 163 -17.79 2.32 47.27
N ALA A 164 -17.61 1.45 46.27
CA ALA A 164 -17.15 1.85 44.94
C ALA A 164 -18.17 2.71 44.18
N ALA A 165 -19.46 2.60 44.49
CA ALA A 165 -20.52 3.43 43.89
C ALA A 165 -20.62 4.83 44.53
N ILE A 166 -20.11 4.99 45.75
CA ILE A 166 -20.09 6.27 46.48
C ILE A 166 -18.79 7.06 46.18
N ALA A 167 -17.70 6.36 45.81
CA ALA A 167 -16.43 6.96 45.38
C ALA A 167 -16.49 7.55 43.97
#